data_AF-A0A6P0PZ85-F1
#
_entry.id   AF-A0A6P0PZ85-F1
#
_cell.length_a   1.000
_cell.length_b   1.000
_cell.length_c   1.000
_cell.angle_alpha   90.00
_cell.angle_beta   90.00
_cell.angle_gamma   90.00
#
_symmetry.space_group_name_H-M   'P 1'
#
loop_
_entity.id
_entity.type
_entity.pdbx_description
1 polymer ?
#
loop_
_entity_poly.entity_id
_entity_poly.type
_entity_poly.pdbx_seq_one_letter_code
_entity_poly.pdbx_strand_id
1 'polypeptide(L)'
;MAVIYIGDRNTGKTALAIELTNSIFDYVHIPNQSYENLKALFFDETEDKFRPTPVDPSNVYTTRSLDVEVTLPAGRKTISIDWIDTPGEVWRKSWQLDNPQQWQQVLAAVKQSEGILLVLPPYREMLSPQAPVDFSEFPTQQQWCNRFQRWVDFFHNDCPKVRHIVICLNKADLFCDLEQEAFQLAYDPLRSRKNWYQRNSYVSQRYFRPVQRQLVAMTKPPAGVPVRCFITSIYNRALLELPWIYLASFLAS
;
A
#
# COMPACT_ATOMS: atom_id res chain seq x y z
N MET A 1 1.55 10.35 14.15
CA MET A 1 0.67 9.20 13.82
C MET A 1 1.43 8.34 12.83
N ALA A 2 1.40 7.01 12.93
CA ALA A 2 2.17 6.18 11.99
C ALA A 2 1.25 5.61 10.90
N VAL A 3 1.67 5.75 9.64
CA VAL A 3 1.13 5.01 8.50
C VAL A 3 2.22 4.10 7.98
N ILE A 4 2.04 2.80 8.18
CA ILE A 4 3.03 1.79 7.79
C ILE A 4 2.70 1.19 6.43
N TYR A 5 3.73 1.06 5.59
CA TYR A 5 3.66 0.27 4.37
C TYR A 5 4.03 -1.18 4.68
N ILE A 6 3.08 -2.10 4.49
CA ILE A 6 3.31 -3.53 4.65
C ILE A 6 3.02 -4.27 3.35
N GLY A 7 3.59 -5.46 3.21
CA GLY A 7 3.40 -6.28 2.02
C GLY A 7 4.59 -7.20 1.77
N ASP A 8 4.34 -8.21 0.94
CA ASP A 8 5.34 -9.20 0.54
C ASP A 8 6.57 -8.56 -0.15
N ARG A 9 7.56 -9.39 -0.43
CA ARG A 9 8.72 -8.99 -1.24
C ARG A 9 8.27 -8.63 -2.66
N ASN A 10 8.92 -7.63 -3.25
CA ASN A 10 8.73 -7.21 -4.65
C ASN A 10 7.32 -6.73 -5.03
N THR A 11 6.52 -6.29 -4.04
CA THR A 11 5.19 -5.70 -4.30
C THR A 11 5.26 -4.22 -4.70
N GLY A 12 6.43 -3.59 -4.60
CA GLY A 12 6.65 -2.20 -4.97
C GLY A 12 6.38 -1.18 -3.86
N LYS A 13 6.48 -1.58 -2.58
CA LYS A 13 6.30 -0.67 -1.41
C LYS A 13 7.19 0.57 -1.49
N THR A 14 8.50 0.35 -1.61
CA THR A 14 9.51 1.41 -1.69
C THR A 14 9.29 2.29 -2.92
N ALA A 15 9.00 1.70 -4.08
CA ALA A 15 8.70 2.43 -5.30
C ALA A 15 7.47 3.35 -5.15
N LEU A 16 6.37 2.85 -4.57
CA LEU A 16 5.17 3.66 -4.31
C LEU A 16 5.45 4.83 -3.37
N ALA A 17 6.18 4.58 -2.28
CA ALA A 17 6.51 5.62 -1.31
C ALA A 17 7.42 6.70 -1.91
N ILE A 18 8.41 6.30 -2.71
CA ILE A 18 9.32 7.23 -3.38
C ILE A 18 8.60 8.03 -4.46
N GLU A 19 7.80 7.38 -5.31
CA GLU A 19 7.08 8.08 -6.38
C GLU A 19 6.11 9.14 -5.84
N LEU A 20 5.58 8.94 -4.63
CA LEU A 20 4.75 9.94 -3.98
C LEU A 20 5.48 11.28 -3.72
N THR A 21 6.81 11.24 -3.55
CA THR A 21 7.67 12.42 -3.34
C THR A 21 8.08 13.13 -4.62
N ASN A 22 7.63 12.67 -5.79
CA ASN A 22 7.86 13.33 -7.06
C ASN A 22 7.29 14.77 -7.03
N SER A 23 8.03 15.70 -7.63
CA SER A 23 7.65 17.12 -7.73
C SER A 23 6.38 17.35 -8.56
N ILE A 24 6.03 16.41 -9.43
CA ILE A 24 4.78 16.41 -10.18
C ILE A 24 3.71 15.72 -9.33
N PHE A 25 2.75 16.50 -8.84
CA PHE A 25 1.64 16.02 -8.03
C PHE A 25 0.34 16.73 -8.37
N ASP A 26 -0.79 16.07 -8.08
CA ASP A 26 -2.11 16.64 -8.30
C ASP A 26 -2.67 17.20 -6.99
N TYR A 27 -2.76 16.35 -5.95
CA TYR A 27 -3.38 16.69 -4.68
C TYR A 27 -2.57 16.26 -3.46
N VAL A 28 -1.54 15.43 -3.63
CA VAL A 28 -0.71 14.92 -2.53
C VAL A 28 0.74 15.34 -2.73
N HIS A 29 1.28 16.10 -1.78
CA HIS A 29 2.63 16.63 -1.82
C HIS A 29 3.41 16.25 -0.56
N ILE A 30 4.70 15.93 -0.70
CA ILE A 30 5.60 15.61 0.42
C ILE A 30 6.73 16.65 0.43
N PRO A 31 6.55 17.80 1.11
CA PRO A 31 7.50 18.91 1.06
C PRO A 31 8.86 18.61 1.70
N ASN A 32 8.91 17.66 2.64
CA ASN A 32 10.09 17.42 3.47
C ASN A 32 11.00 16.29 2.93
N GLN A 33 10.75 15.80 1.72
CA GLN A 33 11.59 14.80 1.06
C GLN A 33 11.87 15.19 -0.40
N SER A 34 13.03 14.75 -0.90
CA SER A 34 13.41 14.90 -2.31
C SER A 34 13.36 13.56 -3.02
N TYR A 35 12.59 13.49 -4.11
CA TYR A 35 12.54 12.33 -4.99
C TYR A 35 13.93 11.89 -5.45
N GLU A 36 14.75 12.82 -5.95
CA GLU A 36 16.10 12.51 -6.44
C GLU A 36 17.00 11.91 -5.35
N ASN A 37 16.94 12.47 -4.12
CA ASN A 37 17.71 11.93 -3.01
C ASN A 37 17.25 10.52 -2.62
N LEU A 38 15.93 10.28 -2.57
CA LEU A 38 15.41 8.95 -2.25
C LEU A 38 15.68 7.95 -3.38
N LYS A 39 15.55 8.37 -4.63
CA LYS A 39 15.87 7.54 -5.80
C LYS A 39 17.34 7.14 -5.78
N ALA A 40 18.27 8.07 -5.55
CA ALA A 40 19.71 7.76 -5.45
C ALA A 40 20.04 6.75 -4.34
N LEU A 41 19.27 6.72 -3.24
CA LEU A 41 19.48 5.78 -2.14
C LEU A 41 18.96 4.37 -2.42
N PHE A 42 17.83 4.26 -3.12
CA PHE A 42 17.07 3.02 -3.22
C PHE A 42 16.98 2.44 -4.63
N PHE A 43 17.27 3.21 -5.67
CA PHE A 43 17.21 2.76 -7.05
C PHE A 43 18.57 2.24 -7.51
N ASP A 44 18.58 1.08 -8.15
CA ASP A 44 19.76 0.56 -8.82
C ASP A 44 19.69 0.92 -10.30
N GLU A 45 20.52 1.89 -10.72
CA GLU A 45 20.58 2.33 -12.12
C GLU A 45 21.11 1.24 -13.06
N THR A 46 21.88 0.27 -12.56
CA THR A 46 22.44 -0.80 -13.41
C THR A 46 21.41 -1.87 -13.72
N GLU A 47 20.51 -2.15 -12.78
CA GLU A 47 19.45 -3.14 -12.92
C GLU A 47 18.08 -2.52 -13.26
N ASP A 48 18.03 -1.19 -13.41
CA ASP A 48 16.83 -0.38 -13.63
C ASP A 48 15.67 -0.72 -12.68
N LYS A 49 16.00 -0.95 -11.39
CA LYS A 49 15.02 -1.41 -10.40
C LYS A 49 15.33 -0.92 -8.98
N PHE A 50 14.28 -0.76 -8.17
CA PHE A 50 14.45 -0.48 -6.75
C PHE A 50 15.06 -1.67 -6.01
N ARG A 51 16.10 -1.41 -5.22
CA ARG A 51 16.79 -2.39 -4.38
C ARG A 51 15.85 -2.96 -3.34
N PRO A 52 15.92 -4.28 -3.07
CA PRO A 52 15.21 -4.87 -1.94
C PRO A 52 15.65 -4.21 -0.62
N THR A 53 14.70 -3.93 0.27
CA THR A 53 15.00 -3.50 1.64
C THR A 53 15.82 -4.59 2.34
N PRO A 54 17.07 -4.31 2.77
CA PRO A 54 17.93 -5.33 3.35
C PRO A 54 17.37 -5.78 4.71
N VAL A 55 17.57 -7.06 5.04
CA VAL A 55 17.33 -7.56 6.39
C VAL A 55 18.56 -7.24 7.23
N ASP A 56 18.53 -6.15 7.99
CA ASP A 56 19.57 -5.81 8.95
C ASP A 56 19.23 -6.45 10.32
N PRO A 57 20.12 -7.31 10.88
CA PRO A 57 19.91 -7.95 12.18
C PRO A 57 19.78 -6.95 13.34
N SER A 58 20.33 -5.75 13.21
CA SER A 58 20.33 -4.68 14.21
C SER A 58 19.13 -3.74 14.09
N ASN A 59 18.59 -3.57 12.88
CA ASN A 59 17.39 -2.78 12.64
C ASN A 59 16.55 -3.33 11.47
N VAL A 60 15.48 -4.04 11.81
CA VAL A 60 14.70 -4.87 10.87
C VAL A 60 13.89 -4.04 9.88
N TYR A 61 13.69 -2.75 10.16
CA TYR A 61 12.94 -1.83 9.30
C TYR A 61 13.56 -0.44 9.31
N THR A 62 13.34 0.32 8.25
CA THR A 62 13.73 1.74 8.21
C THR A 62 12.50 2.59 8.49
N THR A 63 12.64 3.58 9.37
CA THR A 63 11.60 4.60 9.61
C THR A 63 12.04 5.93 9.03
N ARG A 64 11.13 6.58 8.29
CA ARG A 64 11.29 7.95 7.81
C ARG A 64 10.04 8.74 8.15
N SER A 65 10.19 9.84 8.89
CA SER A 65 9.07 10.75 9.15
C SER A 65 8.82 11.60 7.90
N LEU A 66 7.58 11.58 7.42
CA LEU A 66 7.11 12.29 6.23
C LEU A 66 5.97 13.21 6.64
N ASP A 67 5.97 14.43 6.09
CA ASP A 67 4.80 15.29 6.15
C ASP A 67 4.09 15.18 4.82
N VAL A 68 2.85 14.70 4.84
CA VAL A 68 2.05 14.55 3.63
C VAL A 68 0.99 15.64 3.61
N GLU A 69 1.16 16.59 2.72
CA GLU A 69 0.19 17.65 2.44
C GLU A 69 -0.83 17.14 1.44
N VAL A 70 -2.11 17.19 1.81
CA VAL A 70 -3.21 16.73 0.97
C VAL A 70 -4.22 17.85 0.77
N THR A 71 -4.60 18.08 -0.49
CA THR A 71 -5.69 19.00 -0.83
C THR A 71 -7.03 18.26 -0.72
N LEU A 72 -7.85 18.68 0.24
CA LEU A 72 -9.19 18.14 0.51
C LEU A 72 -10.27 19.21 0.20
N PRO A 73 -11.57 18.87 0.17
CA PRO A 73 -12.62 19.83 -0.16
C PRO A 73 -12.71 20.98 0.86
N ALA A 74 -12.34 20.71 2.11
CA ALA A 74 -12.31 21.67 3.20
C ALA A 74 -11.01 22.53 3.24
N GLY A 75 -10.07 22.29 2.31
CA GLY A 75 -8.77 22.95 2.26
C GLY A 75 -7.60 21.97 2.35
N ARG A 76 -6.40 22.51 2.53
CA ARG A 76 -5.18 21.71 2.69
C ARG A 76 -5.08 21.17 4.10
N LYS A 77 -4.61 19.93 4.21
CA LYS A 77 -4.34 19.26 5.47
C LYS A 77 -2.97 18.59 5.41
N THR A 78 -2.18 18.77 6.45
CA THR A 78 -0.90 18.06 6.60
C THR A 78 -1.09 16.91 7.58
N ILE A 79 -0.64 15.73 7.20
CA ILE A 79 -0.55 14.56 8.10
C ILE A 79 0.92 14.18 8.25
N SER A 80 1.41 14.16 9.49
CA SER A 80 2.75 13.65 9.80
C SER A 80 2.68 12.15 10.02
N ILE A 81 3.42 11.41 9.18
CA ILE A 81 3.43 9.95 9.17
C ILE A 81 4.85 9.42 9.37
N ASP A 82 4.95 8.27 10.03
CA ASP A 82 6.17 7.48 10.02
C ASP A 82 6.07 6.41 8.94
N TRP A 83 6.75 6.61 7.81
CA TRP A 83 6.93 5.58 6.80
C TRP A 83 7.89 4.53 7.34
N ILE A 84 7.32 3.39 7.71
CA ILE A 84 8.08 2.21 8.11
C ILE A 84 8.17 1.28 6.88
N ASP A 85 9.37 1.14 6.32
CA ASP A 85 9.65 0.18 5.24
C ASP A 85 10.19 -1.12 5.82
N THR A 86 9.48 -2.21 5.56
CA THR A 86 9.82 -3.55 6.05
C THR A 86 10.27 -4.45 4.90
N PRO A 87 11.34 -5.25 5.08
CA PRO A 87 11.68 -6.32 4.16
C PRO A 87 10.51 -7.28 3.99
N GLY A 88 10.28 -7.75 2.76
CA GLY A 88 9.17 -8.67 2.48
C GLY A 88 9.30 -10.02 3.18
N GLU A 89 10.52 -10.44 3.49
CA GLU A 89 10.88 -11.68 4.17
C GLU A 89 10.31 -11.76 5.59
N VAL A 90 10.24 -10.62 6.28
CA VAL A 90 9.74 -10.50 7.68
C VAL A 90 8.30 -11.02 7.82
N TRP A 91 7.53 -10.99 6.73
CA TRP A 91 6.15 -11.44 6.70
C TRP A 91 5.99 -12.96 6.46
N ARG A 92 7.10 -13.69 6.31
CA ARG A 92 7.09 -15.15 6.19
C ARG A 92 7.09 -15.80 7.57
N LYS A 93 6.16 -16.74 7.81
CA LYS A 93 6.09 -17.50 9.08
C LYS A 93 7.41 -18.18 9.47
N SER A 94 8.12 -18.77 8.50
CA SER A 94 9.42 -19.39 8.78
C SER A 94 10.42 -18.37 9.32
N TRP A 95 10.52 -17.21 8.68
CA TRP A 95 11.40 -16.14 9.13
C TRP A 95 11.03 -15.64 10.54
N GLN A 96 9.74 -15.49 10.83
CA GLN A 96 9.24 -15.06 12.15
C GLN A 96 9.58 -16.06 13.26
N LEU A 97 9.54 -17.36 12.96
CA LEU A 97 9.93 -18.42 13.89
C LEU A 97 11.44 -18.42 14.15
N ASP A 98 12.23 -18.19 13.10
CA ASP A 98 13.69 -18.15 13.19
C ASP A 98 14.20 -16.83 13.84
N ASN A 99 13.41 -15.75 13.77
CA ASN A 99 13.79 -14.39 14.21
C ASN A 99 12.73 -13.76 15.13
N PRO A 100 12.41 -14.36 16.28
CA PRO A 100 11.29 -13.92 17.12
C PRO A 100 11.48 -12.54 17.73
N GLN A 101 12.71 -12.15 18.09
CA GLN A 101 12.99 -10.83 18.68
C GLN A 101 12.79 -9.71 17.67
N GLN A 102 13.31 -9.89 16.46
CA GLN A 102 13.15 -8.97 15.34
C GLN A 102 11.68 -8.84 14.94
N TRP A 103 10.94 -9.95 14.91
CA TRP A 103 9.51 -9.93 14.67
C TRP A 103 8.75 -9.13 15.74
N GLN A 104 9.11 -9.26 17.01
CA GLN A 104 8.51 -8.45 18.08
C GLN A 104 8.78 -6.94 17.90
N GLN A 105 9.95 -6.53 17.39
CA GLN A 105 10.22 -5.13 17.08
C GLN A 105 9.30 -4.59 15.97
N VAL A 106 9.10 -5.38 14.91
CA VAL A 106 8.18 -5.04 13.81
C VAL A 106 6.74 -4.96 14.31
N LEU A 107 6.30 -5.94 15.11
CA LEU A 107 4.97 -5.95 15.73
C LEU A 107 4.76 -4.73 16.63
N ALA A 108 5.75 -4.37 17.44
CA ALA A 108 5.66 -3.21 18.32
C ALA A 108 5.44 -1.92 17.52
N ALA A 109 6.13 -1.76 16.40
CA ALA A 109 5.95 -0.61 15.50
C ALA A 109 4.56 -0.61 14.84
N VAL A 110 4.13 -1.74 14.26
CA VAL A 110 2.81 -1.84 13.60
C VAL A 110 1.67 -1.59 14.59
N LYS A 111 1.79 -2.09 15.83
CA LYS A 111 0.78 -1.91 16.89
C LYS A 111 0.55 -0.46 17.29
N GLN A 112 1.46 0.45 16.95
CA GLN A 112 1.28 1.89 17.20
C GLN A 112 0.69 2.64 16.00
N SER A 113 0.55 2.00 14.84
CA SER A 113 0.02 2.63 13.63
C SER A 113 -1.50 2.80 13.67
N GLU A 114 -1.96 4.00 13.28
CA GLU A 114 -3.40 4.29 13.15
C GLU A 114 -3.92 3.93 11.76
N GLY A 115 -3.06 4.01 10.74
CA GLY A 115 -3.33 3.59 9.37
C GLY A 115 -2.34 2.52 8.92
N ILE A 116 -2.83 1.53 8.19
CA ILE A 116 -1.97 0.57 7.50
C ILE A 116 -2.24 0.62 6.00
N LEU A 117 -1.17 0.68 5.20
CA LEU A 117 -1.22 0.55 3.75
C LEU A 117 -0.59 -0.80 3.37
N LEU A 118 -1.43 -1.79 3.09
CA LEU A 118 -1.03 -3.11 2.59
C LEU A 118 -0.89 -3.07 1.07
N VAL A 119 0.33 -3.27 0.58
CA VAL A 119 0.65 -3.34 -0.85
C VAL A 119 0.71 -4.79 -1.31
N LEU A 120 -0.17 -5.15 -2.23
CA LEU A 120 -0.25 -6.47 -2.84
C LEU A 120 0.20 -6.43 -4.31
N PRO A 121 0.86 -7.48 -4.80
CA PRO A 121 1.10 -7.62 -6.22
C PRO A 121 -0.17 -8.14 -6.91
N PRO A 122 -0.29 -8.01 -8.24
CA PRO A 122 -1.28 -8.76 -8.99
C PRO A 122 -0.98 -10.26 -8.90
N TYR A 123 -2.02 -11.08 -9.06
CA TYR A 123 -1.82 -12.51 -9.28
C TYR A 123 -1.65 -12.81 -10.78
N ARG A 124 -1.04 -13.93 -11.11
CA ARG A 124 -0.65 -14.29 -12.47
C ARG A 124 -1.82 -14.23 -13.46
N GLU A 125 -2.96 -14.77 -13.06
CA GLU A 125 -4.15 -14.96 -13.90
C GLU A 125 -4.91 -13.66 -14.18
N MET A 126 -4.57 -12.54 -13.53
CA MET A 126 -5.14 -11.23 -13.86
C MET A 126 -4.24 -10.39 -14.76
N LEU A 127 -2.98 -10.78 -14.97
CA LEU A 127 -2.07 -10.04 -15.82
C LEU A 127 -2.61 -9.98 -17.26
N SER A 128 -2.40 -8.84 -17.90
CA SER A 128 -2.67 -8.67 -19.32
C SER A 128 -1.78 -9.62 -20.11
N PRO A 129 -2.29 -10.36 -21.12
CA PRO A 129 -1.48 -11.25 -21.94
C PRO A 129 -0.30 -10.56 -22.65
N GLN A 130 -0.38 -9.23 -22.82
CA GLN A 130 0.65 -8.41 -23.43
C GLN A 130 1.61 -7.74 -22.42
N ALA A 131 1.47 -8.04 -21.11
CA ALA A 131 2.33 -7.44 -20.09
C ALA A 131 3.80 -7.87 -20.30
N PRO A 132 4.76 -6.92 -20.33
CA PRO A 132 6.16 -7.20 -20.63
C PRO A 132 6.92 -7.70 -19.39
N VAL A 133 6.41 -8.77 -18.76
CA VAL A 133 6.94 -9.32 -17.51
C VAL A 133 6.97 -10.84 -17.55
N ASP A 134 7.83 -11.47 -16.73
CA ASP A 134 7.75 -12.91 -16.52
C ASP A 134 6.61 -13.23 -15.54
N PHE A 135 5.60 -13.95 -16.04
CA PHE A 135 4.42 -14.37 -15.30
C PHE A 135 4.78 -15.33 -14.14
N SER A 136 5.93 -16.01 -14.23
CA SER A 136 6.42 -16.94 -13.21
C SER A 136 6.76 -16.22 -11.89
N GLU A 137 7.12 -14.94 -11.96
CA GLU A 137 7.46 -14.11 -10.80
C GLU A 137 6.25 -13.72 -9.95
N PHE A 138 5.04 -13.85 -10.51
CA PHE A 138 3.80 -13.51 -9.84
C PHE A 138 3.16 -14.75 -9.20
N PRO A 139 2.53 -14.60 -8.01
CA PRO A 139 1.83 -15.70 -7.36
C PRO A 139 0.62 -16.12 -8.21
N THR A 140 0.29 -17.41 -8.19
CA THR A 140 -1.01 -17.86 -8.70
C THR A 140 -2.14 -17.28 -7.86
N GLN A 141 -3.35 -17.24 -8.40
CA GLN A 141 -4.54 -16.75 -7.71
C GLN A 141 -4.75 -17.48 -6.37
N GLN A 142 -4.55 -18.79 -6.36
CA GLN A 142 -4.66 -19.60 -5.14
C GLN A 142 -3.59 -19.21 -4.10
N GLN A 143 -2.33 -19.06 -4.54
CA GLN A 143 -1.26 -18.60 -3.66
C GLN A 143 -1.55 -17.20 -3.12
N TRP A 144 -2.05 -16.31 -3.96
CA TRP A 144 -2.43 -14.95 -3.60
C TRP A 144 -3.55 -14.93 -2.55
N CYS A 145 -4.62 -15.71 -2.74
CA CYS A 145 -5.69 -15.87 -1.74
C CYS A 145 -5.18 -16.44 -0.41
N ASN A 146 -4.30 -17.44 -0.46
CA ASN A 146 -3.71 -18.04 0.75
C ASN A 146 -2.83 -17.05 1.51
N ARG A 147 -2.06 -16.21 0.79
CA ARG A 147 -1.28 -15.13 1.41
C ARG A 147 -2.18 -14.04 1.96
N PHE A 148 -3.26 -13.69 1.26
CA PHE A 148 -4.25 -12.73 1.73
C PHE A 148 -4.87 -13.14 3.07
N GLN A 149 -5.18 -14.44 3.25
CA GLN A 149 -5.68 -14.94 4.54
C GLN A 149 -4.69 -14.68 5.69
N ARG A 150 -3.38 -14.73 5.45
CA ARG A 150 -2.39 -14.42 6.50
C ARG A 150 -2.45 -12.95 6.92
N TRP A 151 -2.72 -12.04 5.99
CA TRP A 151 -2.95 -10.64 6.31
C TRP A 151 -4.24 -10.46 7.13
N VAL A 152 -5.31 -11.17 6.79
CA VAL A 152 -6.55 -11.17 7.57
C VAL A 152 -6.27 -11.59 9.01
N ASP A 153 -5.57 -12.70 9.20
CA ASP A 153 -5.24 -13.22 10.53
C ASP A 153 -4.36 -12.22 11.31
N PHE A 154 -3.35 -11.63 10.64
CA PHE A 154 -2.50 -10.59 11.20
C PHE A 154 -3.29 -9.37 11.67
N PHE A 155 -4.22 -8.86 10.86
CA PHE A 155 -5.02 -7.70 11.25
C PHE A 155 -5.95 -7.98 12.44
N HIS A 156 -6.52 -9.20 12.52
CA HIS A 156 -7.39 -9.57 13.64
C HIS A 156 -6.62 -9.76 14.94
N ASN A 157 -5.43 -10.37 14.89
CA ASN A 157 -4.71 -10.81 16.08
C ASN A 157 -3.69 -9.77 16.57
N ASP A 158 -3.06 -9.04 15.65
CA ASP A 158 -1.87 -8.25 15.96
C ASP A 158 -2.07 -6.73 15.86
N CYS A 159 -3.22 -6.27 15.34
CA CYS A 159 -3.46 -4.86 15.00
C CYS A 159 -4.65 -4.21 15.74
N PRO A 160 -4.77 -4.29 17.09
CA PRO A 160 -5.97 -3.86 17.81
C PRO A 160 -6.21 -2.34 17.80
N LYS A 161 -5.21 -1.51 17.45
CA LYS A 161 -5.32 -0.04 17.41
C LYS A 161 -5.55 0.53 16.02
N VAL A 162 -5.50 -0.30 14.98
CA VAL A 162 -5.59 0.17 13.60
C VAL A 162 -7.01 0.67 13.33
N ARG A 163 -7.11 1.92 12.86
CA ARG A 163 -8.39 2.58 12.59
C ARG A 163 -8.76 2.50 11.11
N HIS A 164 -7.77 2.43 10.23
CA HIS A 164 -8.00 2.33 8.79
C HIS A 164 -7.03 1.34 8.15
N ILE A 165 -7.57 0.39 7.38
CA ILE A 165 -6.78 -0.52 6.56
C ILE A 165 -7.02 -0.15 5.10
N VAL A 166 -5.94 0.19 4.41
CA VAL A 166 -5.91 0.48 2.99
C VAL A 166 -5.18 -0.64 2.29
N ILE A 167 -5.81 -1.25 1.29
CA ILE A 167 -5.26 -2.37 0.53
C ILE A 167 -5.07 -1.90 -0.91
N CYS A 168 -3.81 -1.78 -1.32
CA CYS A 168 -3.41 -1.33 -2.64
C CYS A 168 -2.97 -2.54 -3.48
N LEU A 169 -3.71 -2.82 -4.55
CA LEU A 169 -3.25 -3.73 -5.60
C LEU A 169 -2.37 -2.95 -6.56
N ASN A 170 -1.05 -3.12 -6.39
CA ASN A 170 -0.06 -2.34 -7.10
C ASN A 170 0.27 -2.92 -8.48
N LYS A 171 1.00 -2.16 -9.30
CA LYS A 171 1.38 -2.50 -10.69
C LYS A 171 0.14 -2.66 -11.58
N ALA A 172 -0.81 -1.72 -11.44
CA ALA A 172 -2.07 -1.73 -12.18
C ALA A 172 -1.89 -1.66 -13.72
N ASP A 173 -0.78 -1.07 -14.17
CA ASP A 173 -0.32 -1.08 -15.57
C ASP A 173 -0.23 -2.49 -16.16
N LEU A 174 0.02 -3.52 -15.33
CA LEU A 174 0.18 -4.88 -15.81
C LEU A 174 -1.15 -5.60 -16.06
N PHE A 175 -2.29 -5.08 -15.60
CA PHE A 175 -3.57 -5.79 -15.65
C PHE A 175 -4.77 -4.95 -16.05
N CYS A 176 -4.65 -3.63 -16.16
CA CYS A 176 -5.74 -2.78 -16.65
C CYS A 176 -5.24 -1.55 -17.41
N ASP A 177 -6.15 -0.93 -18.15
CA ASP A 177 -5.94 0.38 -18.77
C ASP A 177 -5.93 1.46 -17.68
N LEU A 178 -4.76 2.02 -17.41
CA LEU A 178 -4.58 3.02 -16.36
C LEU A 178 -5.39 4.29 -16.60
N GLU A 179 -5.49 4.76 -17.85
CA GLU A 179 -6.19 6.00 -18.18
C GLU A 179 -7.69 5.83 -18.00
N GLN A 180 -8.23 4.70 -18.46
CA GLN A 180 -9.64 4.39 -18.27
C GLN A 180 -10.00 4.27 -16.79
N GLU A 181 -9.18 3.58 -15.99
CA GLU A 181 -9.42 3.41 -14.57
C GLU A 181 -9.24 4.72 -13.79
N ALA A 182 -8.22 5.52 -14.12
CA ALA A 182 -8.02 6.86 -13.57
C ALA A 182 -9.22 7.75 -13.86
N PHE A 183 -9.74 7.75 -15.09
CA PHE A 183 -10.94 8.52 -15.43
C PHE A 183 -12.18 8.13 -14.60
N GLN A 184 -12.29 6.88 -14.14
CA GLN A 184 -13.40 6.41 -13.30
C GLN A 184 -13.17 6.69 -11.80
N LEU A 185 -11.93 6.61 -11.35
CA LEU A 185 -11.57 6.55 -9.94
C LEU A 185 -10.91 7.81 -9.40
N ALA A 186 -10.37 8.67 -10.26
CA ALA A 186 -9.63 9.86 -9.90
C ALA A 186 -10.38 10.71 -8.87
N TYR A 187 -9.61 11.32 -7.99
CA TYR A 187 -10.09 12.28 -7.03
C TYR A 187 -10.24 13.65 -7.68
N ASP A 188 -11.32 14.32 -7.34
CA ASP A 188 -11.49 15.76 -7.54
C ASP A 188 -12.20 16.28 -6.28
N PRO A 189 -11.66 17.33 -5.63
CA PRO A 189 -12.18 17.83 -4.36
C PRO A 189 -13.64 18.33 -4.45
N LEU A 190 -14.09 18.75 -5.63
CA LEU A 190 -15.42 19.33 -5.82
C LEU A 190 -16.32 18.49 -6.73
N ARG A 191 -15.74 17.67 -7.62
CA ARG A 191 -16.43 17.00 -8.73
C ARG A 191 -16.02 15.53 -8.90
N SER A 192 -15.63 14.89 -7.80
CA SER A 192 -15.38 13.45 -7.79
C SER A 192 -16.56 12.66 -8.37
N ARG A 193 -16.29 11.81 -9.38
CA ARG A 193 -17.32 10.96 -10.04
C ARG A 193 -17.90 9.88 -9.15
N LYS A 194 -17.10 9.42 -8.19
CA LYS A 194 -17.44 8.38 -7.22
C LYS A 194 -17.09 8.90 -5.84
N ASN A 195 -17.89 8.60 -4.83
CA ASN A 195 -17.48 8.76 -3.44
C ASN A 195 -16.62 7.57 -2.97
N TRP A 196 -16.08 7.61 -1.75
CA TRP A 196 -15.22 6.53 -1.23
C TRP A 196 -15.90 5.16 -1.18
N TYR A 197 -17.20 5.12 -0.89
CA TYR A 197 -17.96 3.86 -0.91
C TYR A 197 -18.07 3.29 -2.33
N GLN A 198 -18.42 4.13 -3.30
CA GLN A 198 -18.55 3.74 -4.71
C GLN A 198 -17.20 3.31 -5.32
N ARG A 199 -16.11 4.03 -5.01
CA ARG A 199 -14.74 3.64 -5.41
C ARG A 199 -14.38 2.27 -4.86
N ASN A 200 -14.57 2.08 -3.55
CA ASN A 200 -14.27 0.80 -2.92
C ASN A 200 -15.13 -0.34 -3.49
N SER A 201 -16.44 -0.12 -3.67
CA SER A 201 -17.33 -1.12 -4.25
C SER A 201 -16.88 -1.51 -5.66
N TYR A 202 -16.52 -0.53 -6.49
CA TYR A 202 -16.04 -0.76 -7.84
C TYR A 202 -14.74 -1.60 -7.84
N VAL A 203 -13.72 -1.15 -7.10
CA VAL A 203 -12.41 -1.80 -7.07
C VAL A 203 -12.50 -3.20 -6.44
N SER A 204 -13.21 -3.34 -5.31
CA SER A 204 -13.30 -4.61 -4.60
C SER A 204 -14.03 -5.68 -5.43
N GLN A 205 -15.10 -5.31 -6.13
CA GLN A 205 -15.85 -6.24 -6.98
C GLN A 205 -15.08 -6.64 -8.24
N ARG A 206 -14.29 -5.71 -8.81
CA ARG A 206 -13.58 -5.92 -10.08
C ARG A 206 -12.26 -6.66 -9.88
N TYR A 207 -11.45 -6.24 -8.90
CA TYR A 207 -10.06 -6.70 -8.76
C TYR A 207 -9.82 -7.58 -7.53
N PHE A 208 -10.65 -7.48 -6.50
CA PHE A 208 -10.52 -8.27 -5.27
C PHE A 208 -11.58 -9.36 -5.12
N ARG A 209 -12.31 -9.68 -6.20
CA ARG A 209 -13.33 -10.73 -6.23
C ARG A 209 -12.87 -12.06 -5.59
N PRO A 210 -11.63 -12.55 -5.81
CA PRO A 210 -11.19 -13.83 -5.24
C PRO A 210 -11.13 -13.85 -3.70
N VAL A 211 -10.98 -12.68 -3.07
CA VAL A 211 -10.86 -12.53 -1.61
C VAL A 211 -12.01 -11.73 -1.00
N GLN A 212 -13.12 -11.60 -1.71
CA GLN A 212 -14.26 -10.79 -1.25
C GLN A 212 -14.80 -11.26 0.11
N ARG A 213 -14.80 -12.57 0.38
CA ARG A 213 -15.24 -13.13 1.66
C ARG A 213 -14.31 -12.70 2.80
N GLN A 214 -13.01 -12.73 2.56
CA GLN A 214 -11.98 -12.30 3.51
C GLN A 214 -12.07 -10.80 3.80
N LEU A 215 -12.28 -9.97 2.77
CA LEU A 215 -12.51 -8.53 2.93
C LEU A 215 -13.72 -8.24 3.82
N VAL A 216 -14.85 -8.94 3.58
CA VAL A 216 -16.04 -8.81 4.41
C VAL A 216 -15.76 -9.25 5.84
N ALA A 217 -15.02 -10.33 6.05
CA ALA A 217 -14.66 -10.81 7.38
C ALA A 217 -13.86 -9.76 8.18
N MET A 218 -12.89 -9.09 7.55
CA MET A 218 -12.10 -8.02 8.19
C MET A 218 -12.93 -6.83 8.66
N THR A 219 -14.07 -6.56 8.02
CA THR A 219 -14.96 -5.44 8.40
C THR A 219 -15.96 -5.79 9.50
N LYS A 220 -16.05 -7.07 9.92
CA LYS A 220 -17.00 -7.50 10.96
C LYS A 220 -16.41 -7.33 12.37
N PRO A 221 -17.25 -7.22 13.41
CA PRO A 221 -16.80 -7.24 14.80
C PRO A 221 -16.02 -8.53 15.13
N PRO A 222 -15.07 -8.50 16.07
CA PRO A 222 -14.78 -7.41 17.01
C PRO A 222 -13.88 -6.29 16.47
N ALA A 223 -13.23 -6.48 15.33
CA ALA A 223 -12.27 -5.53 14.77
C ALA A 223 -12.95 -4.30 14.14
N GLY A 224 -14.02 -4.49 13.35
CA GLY A 224 -14.83 -3.39 12.79
C GLY A 224 -14.04 -2.33 12.00
N VAL A 225 -12.84 -2.65 11.52
CA VAL A 225 -11.93 -1.67 10.92
C VAL A 225 -12.37 -1.35 9.49
N PRO A 226 -12.59 -0.07 9.13
CA PRO A 226 -12.80 0.32 7.75
C PRO A 226 -11.68 -0.14 6.82
N VAL A 227 -12.00 -1.12 5.97
CA VAL A 227 -11.13 -1.57 4.87
C VAL A 227 -11.49 -0.84 3.58
N ARG A 228 -10.49 -0.33 2.87
CA ARG A 228 -10.65 0.22 1.51
C ARG A 228 -9.65 -0.36 0.54
N CYS A 229 -10.15 -0.78 -0.61
CA CYS A 229 -9.36 -1.32 -1.70
C CYS A 229 -9.10 -0.25 -2.77
N PHE A 230 -7.87 -0.20 -3.25
CA PHE A 230 -7.42 0.66 -4.34
C PHE A 230 -6.57 -0.17 -5.33
N ILE A 231 -6.51 0.29 -6.57
CA ILE A 231 -5.45 -0.09 -7.49
C ILE A 231 -4.45 1.06 -7.55
N THR A 232 -3.15 0.76 -7.66
CA THR A 232 -2.10 1.77 -7.75
C THR A 232 -1.10 1.41 -8.85
N SER A 233 -0.52 2.43 -9.47
CA SER A 233 0.64 2.30 -10.33
C SER A 233 1.49 3.57 -10.20
N ILE A 234 2.82 3.41 -10.25
CA ILE A 234 3.74 4.55 -10.28
C ILE A 234 3.63 5.36 -11.59
N TYR A 235 2.99 4.80 -12.61
CA TYR A 235 2.83 5.44 -13.92
C TYR A 235 1.54 6.25 -14.05
N ASN A 236 0.69 6.30 -13.01
CA ASN A 236 -0.52 7.12 -13.03
C ASN A 236 -0.74 7.81 -11.68
N ARG A 237 -0.50 9.12 -11.65
CA ARG A 237 -0.53 9.94 -10.43
C ARG A 237 -1.90 9.92 -9.75
N ALA A 238 -2.96 10.05 -10.54
CA ALA A 238 -4.32 10.05 -10.02
C ALA A 238 -4.67 8.77 -9.24
N LEU A 239 -4.19 7.60 -9.68
CA LEU A 239 -4.39 6.34 -8.96
C LEU A 239 -3.41 6.18 -7.77
N LEU A 240 -2.16 6.62 -7.93
CA LEU A 240 -1.12 6.59 -6.89
C LEU A 240 -1.53 7.38 -5.62
N GLU A 241 -2.15 8.54 -5.79
CA GLU A 241 -2.49 9.44 -4.70
C GLU A 241 -3.76 9.03 -3.92
N LEU A 242 -4.69 8.27 -4.53
CA LEU A 242 -6.00 7.94 -3.93
C LEU A 242 -5.94 7.35 -2.51
N PRO A 243 -5.05 6.38 -2.21
CA PRO A 243 -4.86 5.87 -0.85
C PRO A 243 -4.59 6.96 0.19
N TRP A 244 -3.76 7.95 -0.17
CA TRP A 244 -3.33 9.04 0.69
C TRP A 244 -4.42 10.06 0.90
N ILE A 245 -5.16 10.39 -0.16
CA ILE A 245 -6.32 11.29 -0.07
C ILE A 245 -7.40 10.68 0.84
N TYR A 246 -7.64 9.37 0.72
CA TYR A 246 -8.53 8.66 1.63
C TYR A 246 -8.02 8.73 3.08
N LEU A 247 -6.76 8.36 3.34
CA LEU A 247 -6.21 8.39 4.70
C LEU A 247 -6.30 9.80 5.32
N ALA A 248 -5.90 10.85 4.59
CA ALA A 248 -5.98 12.22 5.06
C ALA A 248 -7.42 12.69 5.36
N SER A 249 -8.43 12.12 4.67
CA SER A 249 -9.84 12.41 4.92
C SER A 249 -10.34 11.90 6.27
N PHE A 250 -9.69 10.89 6.87
CA PHE A 250 -10.21 10.20 8.06
C PHE A 250 -9.26 10.14 9.25
N LEU A 251 -7.95 10.12 9.02
CA LEU A 251 -6.98 10.23 10.11
C LEU A 251 -7.13 11.61 10.75
N ALA A 252 -7.19 11.69 12.07
CA ALA A 252 -7.17 12.98 12.76
C ALA A 252 -5.85 13.72 12.45
N SER A 253 -5.84 15.04 12.60
CA SER A 253 -4.61 15.83 12.70
C SER A 253 -4.29 16.05 14.16
#